data_AF-A0A484K0R7-F1
#
_entry.id   AF-A0A484K0R7-F1
#
_cell.length_a   1.000
_cell.length_b   1.000
_cell.length_c   1.000
_cell.angle_alpha   90.00
_cell.angle_beta   90.00
_cell.angle_gamma   90.00
#
_symmetry.space_group_name_H-M   'P 1'
#
loop_
_entity.id
_entity.type
_entity.pdbx_description
1 polymer ?
#
loop_
_entity_poly.entity_id
_entity_poly.type
_entity_poly.pdbx_seq_one_letter_code
_entity_poly.pdbx_strand_id
1 'polypeptide(L)'
;MMSCLGQSSSSTNTQLDVNTPISSDETTPSSVNLTKEYAVAIQSASYSEIWSKIHYEVTSYHGNGEEDLQVEEVLKPSRECVKDALSHIKPYMLSQIVINYFEHSEQTTQLCLSLARCIHRAHQLYSPLHKLLDCLSMDFESPSSSAKNKVGSSSKYSLSQPQCAWAFDAFKKFVELDNPFPSPDSHSFSNMHSSFTQLKHHLDIHLQKSRSKVQLLRGATKGAAVCLIVTTVGVVITAIVIAAHALVALVASPICPFIFPSKMSEEEMARLVQLDDAAKGIFVLHNHLETVDCLVARLHNAMEDYNRLVRFGIERGNDSYPIQEVISQLQKRHDNFLDQLNGLEEHLCLCLAAINRARSLLLNCFHVLHYHS
;
A
#
# COMPACT_ATOMS: atom_id res chain seq x y z
N MET A 1 38.76 4.32 -19.41
CA MET A 1 39.19 4.52 -18.01
C MET A 1 37.91 4.52 -17.18
N MET A 2 37.54 3.49 -16.44
CA MET A 2 38.28 2.44 -15.73
C MET A 2 37.42 1.17 -15.75
N SER A 3 38.04 0.04 -16.07
CA SER A 3 37.41 -1.26 -16.30
C SER A 3 37.24 -2.07 -15.01
N CYS A 4 36.20 -2.91 -15.01
CA CYS A 4 36.10 -4.28 -14.46
C CYS A 4 36.48 -4.55 -12.99
N LEU A 5 35.60 -5.29 -12.30
CA LEU A 5 35.88 -6.66 -11.83
C LEU A 5 34.57 -7.30 -11.32
N GLY A 6 34.16 -8.38 -11.98
CA GLY A 6 33.22 -9.33 -11.41
C GLY A 6 33.96 -10.32 -10.52
N GLN A 7 33.27 -10.88 -9.52
CA GLN A 7 33.67 -12.14 -8.90
C GLN A 7 32.45 -12.99 -8.56
N SER A 8 32.52 -14.20 -9.08
CA SER A 8 31.69 -15.36 -8.84
C SER A 8 31.77 -15.79 -7.37
N SER A 9 30.67 -16.22 -6.77
CA SER A 9 30.67 -16.90 -5.48
C SER A 9 30.15 -18.31 -5.66
N SER A 10 31.10 -19.25 -5.73
CA SER A 10 30.86 -20.69 -5.73
C SER A 10 30.59 -21.18 -4.32
N SER A 11 29.59 -22.04 -4.19
CA SER A 11 29.20 -22.76 -2.98
C SER A 11 30.28 -23.77 -2.56
N THR A 12 30.69 -23.72 -1.28
CA THR A 12 31.42 -24.83 -0.64
C THR A 12 30.77 -25.15 0.70
N ASN A 13 30.18 -26.35 0.75
CA ASN A 13 29.79 -27.06 1.98
C ASN A 13 31.05 -27.38 2.80
N THR A 14 31.05 -27.02 4.08
CA THR A 14 31.83 -27.76 5.08
C THR A 14 31.11 -27.69 6.43
N GLN A 15 30.60 -28.85 6.83
CA GLN A 15 30.04 -29.19 8.13
C GLN A 15 31.19 -29.51 9.09
N LEU A 16 31.17 -28.97 10.32
CA LEU A 16 31.84 -29.55 11.49
C LEU A 16 31.23 -28.96 12.78
N ASP A 17 30.59 -29.84 13.54
CA ASP A 17 29.96 -29.64 14.86
C ASP A 17 30.98 -29.44 15.98
N VAL A 18 30.73 -28.49 16.91
CA VAL A 18 31.08 -28.62 18.34
C VAL A 18 30.03 -27.91 19.20
N ASN A 19 29.45 -28.70 20.12
CA ASN A 19 28.43 -28.35 21.12
C ASN A 19 28.85 -27.27 22.13
N THR A 20 27.95 -26.34 22.48
CA THR A 20 27.82 -25.75 23.84
C THR A 20 26.40 -25.19 24.02
N PRO A 21 25.67 -25.49 25.12
CA PRO A 21 24.29 -25.06 25.32
C PRO A 21 24.21 -23.74 26.10
N ILE A 22 23.49 -22.75 25.59
CA ILE A 22 23.00 -21.61 26.39
C ILE A 22 21.53 -21.35 26.03
N SER A 23 20.68 -21.74 26.97
CA SER A 23 19.32 -21.25 27.14
C SER A 23 19.32 -19.74 27.37
N SER A 24 18.38 -19.02 26.76
CA SER A 24 17.38 -18.14 27.42
C SER A 24 16.88 -17.08 26.43
N ASP A 25 15.58 -17.15 26.14
CA ASP A 25 14.67 -16.04 25.80
C ASP A 25 15.27 -14.74 25.25
N GLU A 26 15.26 -14.60 23.93
CA GLU A 26 15.11 -13.30 23.28
C GLU A 26 13.71 -13.21 22.66
N THR A 27 12.83 -12.50 23.36
CA THR A 27 11.56 -11.99 22.84
C THR A 27 11.88 -10.98 21.73
N THR A 28 12.02 -11.48 20.50
CA THR A 28 12.05 -10.63 19.32
C THR A 28 10.64 -10.05 19.10
N PRO A 29 10.50 -8.73 18.83
CA PRO A 29 9.21 -8.16 18.51
C PRO A 29 8.75 -8.82 17.22
N SER A 30 7.56 -9.43 17.24
CA SER A 30 6.96 -10.10 16.11
C SER A 30 7.07 -9.21 14.87
N SER A 31 7.96 -9.55 13.94
CA SER A 31 8.04 -8.84 12.67
C SER A 31 6.67 -8.99 12.01
N VAL A 32 6.01 -7.87 11.72
CA VAL A 32 4.69 -7.87 11.09
C VAL A 32 4.83 -8.60 9.76
N ASN A 33 4.11 -9.71 9.59
CA ASN A 33 4.12 -10.45 8.34
C ASN A 33 3.30 -9.68 7.29
N LEU A 34 3.97 -8.79 6.57
CA LEU A 34 3.36 -7.90 5.56
C LEU A 34 2.60 -8.67 4.48
N THR A 35 3.08 -9.85 4.09
CA THR A 35 2.39 -10.71 3.10
C THR A 35 1.05 -11.21 3.63
N LYS A 36 0.97 -11.58 4.90
CA LYS A 36 -0.28 -11.98 5.54
C LYS A 36 -1.24 -10.80 5.67
N GLU A 37 -0.75 -9.65 6.12
CA GLU A 37 -1.56 -8.43 6.23
C GLU A 37 -2.13 -7.99 4.87
N TYR A 38 -1.31 -8.07 3.82
CA TYR A 38 -1.72 -7.82 2.45
C TYR A 38 -2.84 -8.78 2.00
N ALA A 39 -2.65 -10.10 2.21
CA ALA A 39 -3.64 -11.11 1.85
C ALA A 39 -4.97 -10.93 2.61
N VAL A 40 -4.92 -10.46 3.85
CA VAL A 40 -6.12 -10.14 4.62
C VAL A 40 -6.81 -8.89 4.09
N ALA A 41 -6.05 -7.87 3.67
CA ALA A 41 -6.59 -6.61 3.17
C ALA A 41 -7.41 -6.80 1.88
N ILE A 42 -6.91 -7.60 0.94
CA ILE A 42 -7.62 -7.91 -0.33
C ILE A 42 -8.88 -8.75 -0.14
N GLN A 43 -9.00 -9.46 0.99
CA GLN A 43 -10.20 -10.24 1.34
C GLN A 43 -11.21 -9.43 2.16
N SER A 44 -10.93 -8.17 2.45
CA SER A 44 -11.80 -7.34 3.28
C SER A 44 -13.08 -6.94 2.54
N ALA A 45 -14.19 -6.81 3.27
CA ALA A 45 -15.45 -6.34 2.70
C ALA A 45 -15.33 -4.95 2.07
N SER A 46 -14.52 -4.06 2.67
CA SER A 46 -14.26 -2.73 2.11
C SER A 46 -13.54 -2.81 0.76
N TYR A 47 -12.58 -3.73 0.61
CA TYR A 47 -11.91 -3.95 -0.67
C TYR A 47 -12.91 -4.42 -1.72
N SER A 48 -13.68 -5.47 -1.43
CA SER A 48 -14.64 -6.04 -2.38
C SER A 48 -15.72 -5.04 -2.81
N GLU A 49 -16.18 -4.18 -1.89
CA GLU A 49 -17.13 -3.12 -2.21
C GLU A 49 -16.53 -2.08 -3.17
N ILE A 50 -15.31 -1.61 -2.89
CA ILE A 50 -14.61 -0.63 -3.72
C ILE A 50 -14.29 -1.22 -5.10
N TRP A 51 -13.81 -2.45 -5.12
CA TRP A 51 -13.53 -3.19 -6.34
C TRP A 51 -14.77 -3.28 -7.23
N SER A 52 -15.92 -3.63 -6.65
CA SER A 52 -17.19 -3.70 -7.38
C SER A 52 -17.61 -2.35 -7.98
N LYS A 53 -17.43 -1.25 -7.25
CA LYS A 53 -17.75 0.10 -7.74
C LYS A 53 -16.87 0.49 -8.92
N ILE A 54 -15.56 0.33 -8.76
CA ILE A 54 -14.60 0.59 -9.84
C ILE A 54 -14.93 -0.27 -11.06
N HIS A 55 -15.23 -1.57 -10.88
CA HIS A 55 -15.49 -2.46 -12.02
C HIS A 55 -16.88 -2.33 -12.66
N TYR A 56 -17.91 -1.90 -11.92
CA TYR A 56 -19.28 -1.82 -12.46
C TYR A 56 -19.60 -0.45 -13.05
N GLU A 57 -19.17 0.62 -12.39
CA GLU A 57 -19.49 2.00 -12.78
C GLU A 57 -18.41 2.58 -13.71
N VAL A 58 -17.13 2.16 -13.59
CA VAL A 58 -16.10 2.55 -14.57
C VAL A 58 -16.19 1.74 -15.88
N THR A 59 -17.04 0.71 -15.96
CA THR A 59 -17.24 -0.07 -17.20
C THR A 59 -18.53 0.26 -17.95
N SER A 60 -19.48 1.00 -17.37
CA SER A 60 -20.77 1.30 -18.00
C SER A 60 -20.71 2.39 -19.10
N TYR A 61 -19.52 2.81 -19.54
CA TYR A 61 -19.25 3.81 -20.58
C TYR A 61 -19.61 3.35 -22.01
N HIS A 62 -20.74 2.70 -22.23
CA HIS A 62 -21.16 2.28 -23.58
C HIS A 62 -22.52 2.80 -24.05
N GLY A 63 -23.11 3.81 -23.39
CA GLY A 63 -24.22 4.53 -24.02
C GLY A 63 -24.83 5.64 -23.18
N ASN A 64 -24.80 6.86 -23.72
CA ASN A 64 -25.67 8.02 -23.40
C ASN A 64 -26.03 8.25 -21.92
N GLY A 65 -25.33 9.19 -21.28
CA GLY A 65 -25.73 9.80 -20.00
C GLY A 65 -24.64 9.64 -18.94
N GLU A 66 -23.82 10.67 -18.79
CA GLU A 66 -22.66 10.74 -17.90
C GLU A 66 -23.08 10.83 -16.43
N GLU A 67 -22.77 9.79 -15.64
CA GLU A 67 -22.41 9.98 -14.24
C GLU A 67 -21.09 9.24 -14.01
N ASP A 68 -19.99 9.99 -14.06
CA ASP A 68 -18.67 9.50 -13.63
C ASP A 68 -18.78 9.02 -12.18
N LEU A 69 -18.17 7.87 -11.85
CA LEU A 69 -18.04 7.41 -10.46
C LEU A 69 -17.55 8.55 -9.58
N GLN A 70 -18.42 9.05 -8.71
CA GLN A 70 -18.13 10.24 -7.93
C GLN A 70 -17.30 9.88 -6.70
N VAL A 71 -16.53 10.85 -6.20
CA VAL A 71 -15.73 10.67 -4.98
C VAL A 71 -16.63 10.21 -3.83
N GLU A 72 -17.83 10.78 -3.76
CA GLU A 72 -18.87 10.55 -2.76
C GLU A 72 -19.38 9.10 -2.73
N GLU A 73 -19.35 8.39 -3.85
CA GLU A 73 -19.81 6.99 -3.94
C GLU A 73 -18.79 6.02 -3.34
N VAL A 74 -17.50 6.35 -3.41
CA VAL A 74 -16.41 5.49 -2.93
C VAL A 74 -16.00 5.83 -1.50
N LEU A 75 -16.04 7.12 -1.16
CA LEU A 75 -15.49 7.65 0.08
C LEU A 75 -16.46 7.41 1.25
N LYS A 76 -15.99 6.69 2.27
CA LYS A 76 -16.75 6.40 3.50
C LYS A 76 -15.93 6.73 4.74
N PRO A 77 -16.47 7.51 5.70
CA PRO A 77 -17.67 8.35 5.62
C PRO A 77 -17.63 9.38 4.48
N SER A 78 -18.78 9.75 3.92
CA SER A 78 -18.89 10.74 2.84
C SER A 78 -18.51 12.15 3.31
N ARG A 79 -18.35 13.08 2.38
CA ARG A 79 -18.08 14.49 2.67
C ARG A 79 -19.16 15.13 3.53
N GLU A 80 -20.41 14.83 3.25
CA GLU A 80 -21.60 15.35 3.96
C GLU A 80 -21.61 14.80 5.38
N CYS A 81 -21.36 13.49 5.55
CA CYS A 81 -21.28 12.85 6.86
C CYS A 81 -20.17 13.48 7.71
N VAL A 82 -18.99 13.73 7.11
CA VAL A 82 -17.90 14.42 7.80
C VAL A 82 -18.29 15.86 8.14
N LYS A 83 -18.82 16.64 7.20
CA LYS A 83 -19.24 18.03 7.47
C LYS A 83 -20.28 18.13 8.57
N ASP A 84 -21.28 17.25 8.55
CA ASP A 84 -22.33 17.19 9.57
C ASP A 84 -21.73 16.87 10.94
N ALA A 85 -20.93 15.81 11.05
CA ALA A 85 -20.27 15.44 12.30
C ALA A 85 -19.34 16.55 12.81
N LEU A 86 -18.58 17.22 11.92
CA LEU A 86 -17.69 18.31 12.29
C LEU A 86 -18.44 19.57 12.75
N SER A 87 -19.66 19.82 12.24
CA SER A 87 -20.47 20.98 12.63
C SER A 87 -20.90 20.97 14.10
N HIS A 88 -20.98 19.78 14.70
CA HIS A 88 -21.34 19.57 16.10
C HIS A 88 -20.13 19.71 17.06
N ILE A 89 -18.92 19.85 16.54
CA ILE A 89 -17.69 19.90 17.35
C ILE A 89 -17.27 21.36 17.54
N LYS A 90 -16.93 21.73 18.78
CA LYS A 90 -16.42 23.07 19.07
C LYS A 90 -15.12 23.33 18.29
N PRO A 91 -14.95 24.48 17.60
CA PRO A 91 -13.80 24.73 16.73
C PRO A 91 -12.42 24.55 17.38
N TYR A 92 -12.28 24.84 18.68
CA TYR A 92 -11.01 24.65 19.40
C TYR A 92 -10.64 23.18 19.64
N MET A 93 -11.57 22.24 19.46
CA MET A 93 -11.35 20.81 19.57
C MET A 93 -10.96 20.17 18.23
N LEU A 94 -11.17 20.88 17.13
CA LEU A 94 -10.77 20.43 15.79
C LEU A 94 -9.31 20.78 15.55
N SER A 95 -8.48 19.75 15.43
CA SER A 95 -7.11 19.96 14.95
C SER A 95 -7.12 20.22 13.45
N GLN A 96 -6.36 21.22 12.99
CA GLN A 96 -6.18 21.52 11.57
C GLN A 96 -5.76 20.28 10.75
N ILE A 97 -5.05 19.35 11.38
CA ILE A 97 -4.57 18.11 10.76
C ILE A 97 -5.71 17.18 10.37
N VAL A 98 -6.76 17.11 11.17
CA VAL A 98 -7.95 16.29 10.84
C VAL A 98 -8.73 16.92 9.70
N ILE A 99 -8.87 18.25 9.68
CA ILE A 99 -9.51 18.96 8.57
C ILE A 99 -8.73 18.72 7.27
N ASN A 100 -7.41 18.95 7.32
CA ASN A 100 -6.52 18.70 6.18
C ASN A 100 -6.57 17.23 5.76
N TYR A 101 -6.68 16.28 6.70
CA TYR A 101 -6.80 14.86 6.36
C TYR A 101 -8.03 14.58 5.52
N PHE A 102 -9.21 15.05 5.96
CA PHE A 102 -10.45 14.81 5.23
C PHE A 102 -10.41 15.46 3.84
N GLU A 103 -9.88 16.69 3.71
CA GLU A 103 -9.71 17.36 2.43
C GLU A 103 -8.75 16.62 1.48
N HIS A 104 -7.54 16.28 1.95
CA HIS A 104 -6.57 15.55 1.14
C HIS A 104 -7.01 14.12 0.82
N SER A 105 -7.83 13.50 1.67
CA SER A 105 -8.39 12.18 1.37
C SER A 105 -9.38 12.23 0.20
N GLU A 106 -10.18 13.31 0.08
CA GLU A 106 -11.06 13.54 -1.09
C GLU A 106 -10.22 13.72 -2.36
N GLN A 107 -9.19 14.57 -2.30
CA GLN A 107 -8.25 14.77 -3.42
C GLN A 107 -7.57 13.46 -3.84
N THR A 108 -7.12 12.68 -2.86
CA THR A 108 -6.48 11.38 -3.10
C THR A 108 -7.43 10.39 -3.75
N THR A 109 -8.67 10.32 -3.28
CA THR A 109 -9.69 9.48 -3.91
C THR A 109 -9.93 9.90 -5.35
N GLN A 110 -10.07 11.20 -5.65
CA GLN A 110 -10.22 11.68 -7.02
C GLN A 110 -9.07 11.25 -7.94
N LEU A 111 -7.84 11.30 -7.42
CA LEU A 111 -6.64 10.85 -8.13
C LEU A 111 -6.66 9.33 -8.39
N CYS A 112 -7.01 8.54 -7.38
CA CYS A 112 -7.18 7.09 -7.54
C CYS A 112 -8.25 6.74 -8.60
N LEU A 113 -9.37 7.46 -8.63
CA LEU A 113 -10.43 7.26 -9.63
C LEU A 113 -9.98 7.67 -11.04
N SER A 114 -9.17 8.72 -11.16
CA SER A 114 -8.56 9.08 -12.43
C SER A 114 -7.62 7.98 -12.94
N LEU A 115 -6.83 7.37 -12.06
CA LEU A 115 -5.95 6.26 -12.43
C LEU A 115 -6.72 4.99 -12.79
N ALA A 116 -7.83 4.70 -12.10
CA ALA A 116 -8.73 3.60 -12.47
C ALA A 116 -9.29 3.79 -13.90
N ARG A 117 -9.65 5.03 -14.26
CA ARG A 117 -10.02 5.37 -15.64
C ARG A 117 -8.86 5.18 -16.64
N CYS A 118 -7.63 5.52 -16.26
CA CYS A 118 -6.45 5.24 -17.08
C CYS A 118 -6.26 3.75 -17.34
N ILE A 119 -6.43 2.89 -16.31
CA ILE A 119 -6.39 1.42 -16.45
C ILE A 119 -7.46 0.93 -17.41
N HIS A 120 -8.71 1.35 -17.22
CA HIS A 120 -9.81 0.96 -18.10
C HIS A 120 -9.56 1.38 -19.56
N ARG A 121 -9.11 2.62 -19.76
CA ARG A 121 -8.72 3.13 -21.07
C ARG A 121 -7.57 2.31 -21.67
N ALA A 122 -6.57 1.93 -20.88
CA ALA A 122 -5.47 1.07 -21.34
C ALA A 122 -5.99 -0.29 -21.82
N HIS A 123 -6.86 -0.95 -21.05
CA HIS A 123 -7.48 -2.22 -21.47
C HIS A 123 -8.25 -2.09 -22.78
N GLN A 124 -9.01 -1.02 -22.98
CA GLN A 124 -9.76 -0.79 -24.21
C GLN A 124 -8.85 -0.49 -25.41
N LEU A 125 -7.94 0.48 -25.25
CA LEU A 125 -7.02 0.93 -26.30
C LEU A 125 -6.12 -0.20 -26.78
N TYR A 126 -5.68 -1.07 -25.87
CA TYR A 126 -4.70 -2.10 -26.16
C TYR A 126 -5.29 -3.49 -26.35
N SER A 127 -6.61 -3.66 -26.18
CA SER A 127 -7.31 -4.93 -26.50
C SER A 127 -6.99 -5.47 -27.90
N PRO A 128 -6.93 -4.64 -28.98
CA PRO A 128 -6.56 -5.15 -30.30
C PRO A 128 -5.13 -5.67 -30.36
N LEU A 129 -4.19 -5.00 -29.68
CA LEU A 129 -2.80 -5.44 -29.60
C LEU A 129 -2.69 -6.75 -28.79
N HIS A 130 -3.37 -6.84 -27.66
CA HIS A 130 -3.39 -8.06 -26.84
C HIS A 130 -3.93 -9.26 -27.62
N LYS A 131 -5.07 -9.09 -28.31
CA LYS A 131 -5.63 -10.13 -29.19
C LYS A 131 -4.67 -10.56 -30.30
N LEU A 132 -3.93 -9.60 -30.88
CA LEU A 132 -2.90 -9.91 -31.87
C LEU A 132 -1.79 -10.77 -31.27
N LEU A 133 -1.26 -10.39 -30.10
CA LEU A 133 -0.19 -11.12 -29.42
C LEU A 133 -0.62 -12.54 -29.02
N ASP A 134 -1.86 -12.69 -28.54
CA ASP A 134 -2.44 -13.99 -28.19
C ASP A 134 -2.58 -14.89 -29.43
N CYS A 135 -3.12 -14.36 -30.53
CA CYS A 135 -3.34 -15.12 -31.76
C CYS A 135 -2.05 -15.49 -32.48
N LEU A 136 -1.01 -14.67 -32.35
CA LEU A 136 0.30 -14.88 -32.96
C LEU A 136 1.30 -15.47 -31.97
N SER A 137 0.84 -16.02 -30.84
CA SER A 137 1.69 -16.60 -29.78
C SER A 137 2.77 -17.50 -30.36
N MET A 138 4.01 -17.06 -30.22
CA MET A 138 5.18 -17.83 -30.61
C MET A 138 5.63 -18.60 -29.37
N ASP A 139 5.57 -19.94 -29.40
CA ASP A 139 5.98 -20.77 -28.27
C ASP A 139 7.47 -20.52 -27.95
N PHE A 140 7.75 -19.69 -26.94
CA PHE A 140 9.08 -19.54 -26.38
C PHE A 140 9.33 -20.72 -25.44
N GLU A 141 9.92 -21.79 -25.95
CA GLU A 141 10.41 -22.86 -25.08
C GLU A 141 11.41 -22.27 -24.07
N SER A 142 10.99 -22.24 -22.80
CA SER A 142 11.85 -21.92 -21.67
C SER A 142 12.99 -22.96 -21.61
N PRO A 143 14.25 -22.59 -21.32
CA PRO A 143 15.40 -23.50 -21.41
C PRO A 143 15.41 -24.65 -20.37
N SER A 144 14.35 -24.81 -19.58
CA SER A 144 14.31 -25.71 -18.42
C SER A 144 13.22 -26.77 -18.54
N SER A 145 13.31 -27.66 -19.52
CA SER A 145 12.95 -29.08 -19.29
C SER A 145 13.55 -29.97 -20.38
N SER A 146 14.56 -30.73 -19.96
CA SER A 146 15.04 -32.00 -20.51
C SER A 146 14.52 -32.39 -21.91
N ALA A 147 15.28 -31.99 -22.93
CA ALA A 147 15.18 -32.54 -24.28
C ALA A 147 15.58 -34.02 -24.30
N LYS A 148 14.65 -34.92 -24.63
CA LYS A 148 14.95 -36.12 -25.41
C LYS A 148 13.90 -36.29 -26.51
N ASN A 149 14.40 -36.13 -27.74
CA ASN A 149 13.83 -36.63 -29.00
C ASN A 149 12.61 -35.89 -29.58
N LYS A 150 12.87 -34.86 -30.39
CA LYS A 150 12.10 -34.66 -31.62
C LYS A 150 13.02 -34.17 -32.74
N VAL A 151 13.41 -35.11 -33.59
CA VAL A 151 14.15 -34.88 -34.83
C VAL A 151 13.20 -34.27 -35.86
N GLY A 152 13.62 -33.17 -36.49
CA GLY A 152 13.15 -32.74 -37.81
C GLY A 152 11.92 -31.83 -37.86
N SER A 153 12.12 -30.51 -37.66
CA SER A 153 11.57 -29.49 -38.56
C SER A 153 12.20 -28.13 -38.23
N SER A 154 13.16 -27.68 -39.05
CA SER A 154 13.88 -26.41 -38.87
C SER A 154 13.07 -25.20 -39.38
N SER A 155 11.76 -25.17 -39.12
CA SER A 155 10.78 -24.19 -39.61
C SER A 155 9.89 -23.67 -38.47
N LYS A 156 10.45 -23.33 -37.31
CA LYS A 156 9.62 -23.15 -36.10
C LYS A 156 9.06 -21.74 -35.89
N TYR A 157 9.56 -20.70 -36.57
CA TYR A 157 9.13 -19.33 -36.29
C TYR A 157 9.18 -18.44 -37.54
N SER A 158 8.19 -18.54 -38.43
CA SER A 158 8.05 -17.57 -39.52
C SER A 158 6.59 -17.25 -39.70
N LEU A 159 6.22 -15.99 -39.50
CA LEU A 159 4.86 -15.52 -39.74
C LEU A 159 4.55 -15.62 -41.24
N SER A 160 3.34 -16.08 -41.56
CA SER A 160 2.86 -16.04 -42.95
C SER A 160 2.65 -14.59 -43.41
N GLN A 161 2.72 -14.33 -44.71
CA GLN A 161 2.53 -12.98 -45.26
C GLN A 161 1.22 -12.30 -44.80
N PRO A 162 0.06 -12.99 -44.74
CA PRO A 162 -1.16 -12.39 -44.21
C PRO A 162 -1.07 -12.03 -42.72
N GLN A 163 -0.38 -12.83 -41.90
CA GLN A 163 -0.18 -12.54 -40.47
C GLN A 163 0.74 -11.32 -40.27
N CYS A 164 1.80 -11.19 -41.06
CA CYS A 164 2.67 -10.00 -41.05
C CYS A 164 1.89 -8.75 -41.44
N ALA A 165 1.09 -8.82 -42.51
CA ALA A 165 0.26 -7.70 -42.94
C ALA A 165 -0.76 -7.30 -41.87
N TRP A 166 -1.41 -8.28 -41.25
CA TRP A 166 -2.35 -8.02 -40.14
C TRP A 166 -1.67 -7.36 -38.94
N ALA A 167 -0.49 -7.85 -38.53
CA ALA A 167 0.28 -7.25 -37.45
C ALA A 167 0.74 -5.83 -37.79
N PHE A 168 1.20 -5.60 -39.02
CA PHE A 168 1.61 -4.28 -39.49
C PHE A 168 0.46 -3.26 -39.44
N ASP A 169 -0.75 -3.66 -39.86
CA ASP A 169 -1.93 -2.80 -39.80
C ASP A 169 -2.38 -2.51 -38.35
N ALA A 170 -2.28 -3.50 -37.47
CA ALA A 170 -2.55 -3.32 -36.04
C ALA A 170 -1.53 -2.37 -35.39
N PHE A 171 -0.26 -2.51 -35.75
CA PHE A 171 0.84 -1.66 -35.28
C PHE A 171 0.70 -0.20 -35.71
N LYS A 172 0.26 0.06 -36.94
CA LYS A 172 -0.06 1.43 -37.38
C LYS A 172 -1.11 2.08 -36.49
N LYS A 173 -2.22 1.37 -36.26
CA LYS A 173 -3.30 1.87 -35.39
C LYS A 173 -2.82 2.09 -33.96
N PHE A 174 -1.96 1.19 -33.45
CA PHE A 174 -1.43 1.29 -32.10
C PHE A 174 -0.57 2.54 -31.88
N VAL A 175 0.30 2.90 -32.83
CA VAL A 175 1.18 4.07 -32.72
C VAL A 175 0.42 5.41 -32.77
N GLU A 176 -0.82 5.40 -33.27
CA GLU A 176 -1.72 6.56 -33.24
C GLU A 176 -2.37 6.77 -31.87
N LEU A 177 -2.26 5.81 -30.94
CA LEU A 177 -2.87 5.89 -29.62
C LEU A 177 -1.96 6.61 -28.62
N ASP A 178 -2.54 7.58 -27.91
CA ASP A 178 -1.86 8.22 -26.78
C ASP A 178 -1.68 7.25 -25.61
N ASN A 179 -0.61 7.45 -24.87
CA ASN A 179 -0.36 6.76 -23.61
C ASN A 179 -1.42 7.20 -22.57
N PRO A 180 -2.25 6.28 -22.03
CA PRO A 180 -3.29 6.61 -21.08
C PRO A 180 -2.72 6.92 -19.70
N PHE A 181 -1.46 6.56 -19.41
CA PHE A 181 -0.81 6.83 -18.14
C PHE A 181 -0.09 8.18 -18.15
N PRO A 182 -0.30 9.03 -17.14
CA PRO A 182 0.36 10.32 -17.05
C PRO A 182 1.88 10.14 -16.99
N SER A 183 2.61 11.03 -17.67
CA SER A 183 4.07 11.05 -17.56
C SER A 183 4.50 11.38 -16.12
N PRO A 184 5.55 10.74 -15.59
CA PRO A 184 6.12 11.08 -14.28
C PRO A 184 6.49 12.56 -14.15
N ASP A 185 6.90 13.19 -15.26
CA ASP A 185 7.30 14.60 -15.31
C ASP A 185 6.09 15.55 -15.52
N SER A 186 4.89 15.01 -15.66
CA SER A 186 3.69 15.82 -15.88
C SER A 186 3.25 16.52 -14.59
N HIS A 187 2.72 17.74 -14.74
CA HIS A 187 2.15 18.51 -13.63
C HIS A 187 1.00 17.76 -12.92
N SER A 188 0.22 16.95 -13.66
CA SER A 188 -0.85 16.11 -13.10
C SER A 188 -0.31 15.08 -12.10
N PHE A 189 0.81 14.43 -12.44
CA PHE A 189 1.45 13.43 -11.60
C PHE A 189 2.19 14.07 -10.42
N SER A 190 2.86 15.20 -10.65
CA SER A 190 3.52 15.97 -9.59
C SER A 190 2.54 16.47 -8.53
N ASN A 191 1.36 16.94 -8.93
CA ASN A 191 0.30 17.36 -8.00
C ASN A 191 -0.24 16.19 -7.16
N MET A 192 -0.37 15.02 -7.78
CA MET A 192 -0.75 13.78 -7.10
C MET A 192 0.26 13.45 -6.00
N HIS A 193 1.54 13.38 -6.36
CA HIS A 193 2.64 13.13 -5.43
C HIS A 193 2.73 14.18 -4.30
N SER A 194 2.55 15.47 -4.62
CA SER A 194 2.52 16.56 -3.64
C SER A 194 1.38 16.40 -2.63
N SER A 195 0.17 16.10 -3.10
CA SER A 195 -1.01 15.90 -2.24
C SER A 195 -0.79 14.75 -1.25
N PHE A 196 -0.19 13.66 -1.72
CA PHE A 196 0.14 12.49 -0.88
C PHE A 196 1.23 12.81 0.15
N THR A 197 2.26 13.56 -0.26
CA THR A 197 3.36 13.96 0.61
C THR A 197 2.91 14.95 1.69
N GLN A 198 2.01 15.88 1.36
CA GLN A 198 1.45 16.82 2.32
C GLN A 198 0.58 16.13 3.37
N LEU A 199 -0.29 15.21 2.94
CA LEU A 199 -1.11 14.39 3.83
C LEU A 199 -0.23 13.61 4.82
N LYS A 200 0.83 12.97 4.32
CA LYS A 200 1.85 12.24 5.09
C LYS A 200 2.50 13.13 6.16
N HIS A 201 3.01 14.30 5.76
CA HIS A 201 3.74 15.19 6.66
C HIS A 201 2.88 15.68 7.84
N HIS A 202 1.63 16.04 7.56
CA HIS A 202 0.73 16.54 8.60
C HIS A 202 0.32 15.46 9.63
N LEU A 203 0.19 14.21 9.19
CA LEU A 203 -0.20 13.09 10.05
C LEU A 203 0.96 12.60 10.91
N ASP A 204 2.15 12.47 10.34
CA ASP A 204 3.31 11.88 11.01
C ASP A 204 3.74 12.70 12.25
N ILE A 205 3.81 14.03 12.11
CA ILE A 205 4.25 14.94 13.19
C ILE A 205 3.36 14.84 14.45
N HIS A 206 2.05 14.66 14.29
CA HIS A 206 1.13 14.64 15.45
C HIS A 206 0.82 13.24 15.95
N LEU A 207 0.84 12.22 15.08
CA LEU A 207 0.66 10.84 15.49
C LEU A 207 1.90 10.30 16.19
N GLN A 208 3.11 10.72 15.80
CA GLN A 208 4.34 10.41 16.55
C GLN A 208 4.33 11.07 17.95
N LYS A 209 3.79 12.30 18.06
CA LYS A 209 3.56 12.98 19.36
C LYS A 209 2.48 12.28 20.21
N SER A 210 1.45 11.72 19.59
CA SER A 210 0.41 10.94 20.29
C SER A 210 0.96 9.58 20.76
N ARG A 211 1.67 8.87 19.89
CA ARG A 211 2.28 7.57 20.16
C ARG A 211 3.34 7.63 21.26
N SER A 212 4.18 8.66 21.27
CA SER A 212 5.13 8.89 22.37
C SER A 212 4.42 9.12 23.70
N LYS A 213 3.32 9.88 23.72
CA LYS A 213 2.49 10.03 24.93
C LYS A 213 1.87 8.71 25.38
N VAL A 214 1.34 7.90 24.47
CA VAL A 214 0.78 6.56 24.77
C VAL A 214 1.85 5.64 25.35
N GLN A 215 3.02 5.59 24.74
CA GLN A 215 4.13 4.75 25.19
C GLN A 215 4.64 5.19 26.56
N LEU A 216 4.77 6.50 26.79
CA LEU A 216 5.13 7.06 28.11
C LEU A 216 4.08 6.70 29.17
N LEU A 217 2.79 6.83 28.86
CA LEU A 217 1.71 6.47 29.77
C LEU A 217 1.69 4.97 30.06
N ARG A 218 1.80 4.10 29.05
CA ARG A 218 1.90 2.65 29.25
C ARG A 218 3.14 2.27 30.08
N GLY A 219 4.27 2.92 29.85
CA GLY A 219 5.49 2.76 30.64
C GLY A 219 5.30 3.17 32.10
N ALA A 220 4.69 4.34 32.33
CA ALA A 220 4.38 4.85 33.66
C ALA A 220 3.37 3.96 34.41
N THR A 221 2.33 3.45 33.75
CA THR A 221 1.35 2.54 34.35
C THR A 221 1.99 1.19 34.73
N LYS A 222 2.84 0.63 33.86
CA LYS A 222 3.60 -0.59 34.18
C LYS A 222 4.57 -0.36 35.34
N GLY A 223 5.29 0.76 35.34
CA GLY A 223 6.20 1.14 36.43
C GLY A 223 5.47 1.37 37.75
N ALA A 224 4.30 2.02 37.72
CA ALA A 224 3.46 2.25 38.89
C ALA A 224 2.90 0.93 39.44
N ALA A 225 2.44 0.01 38.59
CA ALA A 225 1.98 -1.30 39.03
C ALA A 225 3.10 -2.11 39.69
N VAL A 226 4.30 -2.12 39.11
CA VAL A 226 5.48 -2.77 39.70
C VAL A 226 5.83 -2.11 41.04
N CYS A 227 5.81 -0.78 41.12
CA CYS A 227 6.11 -0.06 42.35
C CYS A 227 5.06 -0.31 43.45
N LEU A 228 3.78 -0.42 43.10
CA LEU A 228 2.70 -0.81 44.02
C LEU A 228 2.87 -2.25 44.52
N ILE A 229 3.31 -3.18 43.68
CA ILE A 229 3.61 -4.56 44.10
C ILE A 229 4.81 -4.57 45.05
N VAL A 230 5.90 -3.87 44.71
CA VAL A 230 7.10 -3.80 45.57
C VAL A 230 6.80 -3.13 46.90
N THR A 231 6.01 -2.05 46.91
CA THR A 231 5.61 -1.37 48.16
C THR A 231 4.66 -2.20 49.00
N THR A 232 3.68 -2.90 48.41
CA THR A 232 2.79 -3.78 49.18
C THR A 232 3.54 -4.97 49.78
N VAL A 233 4.41 -5.63 49.01
CA VAL A 233 5.29 -6.70 49.52
C VAL A 233 6.22 -6.18 50.61
N GLY A 234 6.82 -5.00 50.42
CA GLY A 234 7.67 -4.36 51.41
C GLY A 234 6.93 -4.03 52.71
N VAL A 235 5.72 -3.46 52.62
CA VAL A 235 4.88 -3.15 53.79
C VAL A 235 4.51 -4.41 54.55
N VAL A 236 4.13 -5.50 53.85
CA VAL A 236 3.81 -6.78 54.49
C VAL A 236 5.01 -7.36 55.23
N ILE A 237 6.20 -7.38 54.61
CA ILE A 237 7.43 -7.86 55.26
C ILE A 237 7.77 -7.00 56.49
N THR A 238 7.69 -5.68 56.35
CA THR A 238 7.99 -4.74 57.45
C THR A 238 6.98 -4.91 58.59
N ALA A 239 5.70 -5.09 58.29
CA ALA A 239 4.67 -5.36 59.29
C ALA A 239 4.88 -6.68 60.02
N ILE A 240 5.32 -7.74 59.33
CA ILE A 240 5.67 -9.04 59.94
C ILE A 240 6.87 -8.87 60.88
N VAL A 241 7.92 -8.15 60.45
CA VAL A 241 9.11 -7.90 61.28
C VAL A 241 8.74 -7.06 62.51
N ILE A 242 7.95 -5.99 62.34
CA ILE A 242 7.48 -5.15 63.44
C ILE A 242 6.59 -5.95 64.39
N ALA A 243 5.65 -6.75 63.89
CA ALA A 243 4.80 -7.60 64.73
C ALA A 243 5.63 -8.65 65.50
N ALA A 244 6.67 -9.20 64.86
CA ALA A 244 7.63 -10.09 65.51
C ALA A 244 8.51 -9.37 66.55
N HIS A 245 8.71 -8.06 66.40
CA HIS A 245 9.61 -7.24 67.23
C HIS A 245 8.85 -6.17 68.03
N ALA A 246 7.54 -6.35 68.26
CA ALA A 246 6.70 -5.38 68.96
C ALA A 246 6.97 -5.37 70.48
N LEU A 247 8.15 -4.89 70.83
CA LEU A 247 8.36 -3.81 71.79
C LEU A 247 9.38 -2.87 71.13
N VAL A 248 8.92 -1.84 70.42
CA VAL A 248 9.39 -0.44 70.49
C VAL A 248 8.82 0.42 69.34
N ALA A 249 8.22 1.53 69.76
CA ALA A 249 7.83 2.78 69.12
C ALA A 249 7.80 2.94 67.58
N LEU A 250 6.61 3.28 67.10
CA LEU A 250 6.28 3.88 65.81
C LEU A 250 7.07 5.19 65.59
N VAL A 251 8.04 5.19 64.66
CA VAL A 251 8.68 6.43 64.17
C VAL A 251 8.25 6.67 62.73
N ALA A 252 7.79 7.90 62.51
CA ALA A 252 7.22 8.44 61.28
C ALA A 252 8.03 8.09 60.03
N SER A 253 7.38 7.42 59.08
CA SER A 253 7.89 7.29 57.72
C SER A 253 7.40 8.49 56.88
N PRO A 254 8.25 9.18 56.12
CA PRO A 254 7.80 10.23 55.23
C PRO A 254 7.02 9.57 54.09
N ILE A 255 5.74 9.90 53.98
CA ILE A 255 4.93 9.55 52.82
C ILE A 255 5.52 10.33 51.65
N CYS A 256 6.38 9.68 50.85
CA CYS A 256 6.72 10.18 49.52
C CYS A 256 5.41 10.35 48.75
N PRO A 257 5.10 11.55 48.21
CA PRO A 257 3.98 11.66 47.29
C PRO A 257 4.38 10.90 46.04
N PHE A 258 3.86 9.68 45.89
CA PHE A 258 3.80 9.01 44.61
C PHE A 258 3.24 10.02 43.62
N ILE A 259 4.02 10.34 42.58
CA ILE A 259 3.53 11.01 41.39
C ILE A 259 2.52 10.04 40.79
N PHE A 260 1.27 10.16 41.22
CA PHE A 260 0.18 9.42 40.59
C PHE A 260 0.16 9.89 39.14
N PRO A 261 0.32 8.99 38.15
CA PRO A 261 -0.01 9.37 36.79
C PRO A 261 -1.46 9.88 36.83
N SER A 262 -1.69 11.07 36.27
CA SER A 262 -3.03 11.62 36.09
C SER A 262 -3.93 10.49 35.64
N LYS A 263 -4.98 10.21 36.41
CA LYS A 263 -5.85 9.05 36.21
C LYS A 263 -6.59 9.25 34.88
N MET A 264 -5.96 8.82 33.79
CA MET A 264 -6.51 8.91 32.45
C MET A 264 -7.78 8.08 32.43
N SER A 265 -8.87 8.64 31.89
CA SER A 265 -10.10 7.88 31.81
C SER A 265 -9.94 6.70 30.83
N GLU A 266 -10.73 5.65 31.02
CA GLU A 266 -10.76 4.51 30.09
C GLU A 266 -11.08 4.97 28.65
N GLU A 267 -11.93 5.99 28.53
CA GLU A 267 -12.30 6.63 27.26
C GLU A 267 -11.13 7.40 26.62
N GLU A 268 -10.33 8.11 27.41
CA GLU A 268 -9.13 8.78 26.93
C GLU A 268 -8.10 7.79 26.39
N MET A 269 -7.96 6.64 27.04
CA MET A 269 -7.11 5.55 26.56
C MET A 269 -7.66 4.92 25.27
N ALA A 270 -8.97 4.72 25.16
CA ALA A 270 -9.61 4.21 23.94
C ALA A 270 -9.40 5.16 22.74
N ARG A 271 -9.51 6.48 22.95
CA ARG A 271 -9.20 7.50 21.91
C ARG A 271 -7.76 7.42 21.44
N LEU A 272 -6.83 7.27 22.36
CA LEU A 272 -5.42 7.15 22.01
C LEU A 272 -5.11 5.89 21.19
N VAL A 273 -5.78 4.76 21.49
CA VAL A 273 -5.66 3.53 20.70
C VAL A 273 -6.25 3.73 19.30
N GLN A 274 -7.42 4.37 19.17
CA GLN A 274 -8.01 4.66 17.86
C GLN A 274 -7.15 5.59 17.00
N LEU A 275 -6.52 6.61 17.62
CA LEU A 275 -5.55 7.48 16.95
C LEU A 275 -4.30 6.72 16.50
N ASP A 276 -3.77 5.80 17.32
CA ASP A 276 -2.65 4.93 16.96
C ASP A 276 -3.00 4.00 15.79
N ASP A 277 -4.22 3.47 15.76
CA ASP A 277 -4.70 2.63 14.66
C ASP A 277 -4.97 3.43 13.37
N ALA A 278 -5.47 4.66 13.49
CA ALA A 278 -5.57 5.59 12.37
C ALA A 278 -4.17 5.89 11.80
N ALA A 279 -3.18 6.13 12.67
CA ALA A 279 -1.79 6.37 12.27
C ALA A 279 -1.18 5.19 11.51
N LYS A 280 -1.39 3.97 12.00
CA LYS A 280 -0.95 2.76 11.29
C LYS A 280 -1.63 2.62 9.94
N GLY A 281 -2.94 2.90 9.86
CA GLY A 281 -3.69 2.89 8.61
C GLY A 281 -3.14 3.88 7.58
N ILE A 282 -2.73 5.06 8.04
CA ILE A 282 -2.10 6.09 7.21
C ILE A 282 -0.70 5.65 6.74
N PHE A 283 0.09 5.00 7.59
CA PHE A 283 1.37 4.43 7.19
C PHE A 283 1.21 3.33 6.12
N VAL A 284 0.18 2.49 6.26
CA VAL A 284 -0.16 1.49 5.24
C VAL A 284 -0.56 2.15 3.93
N LEU A 285 -1.41 3.19 3.99
CA LEU A 285 -1.77 4.00 2.83
C LEU A 285 -0.52 4.57 2.13
N HIS A 286 0.48 5.03 2.88
CA HIS A 286 1.72 5.54 2.30
C HIS A 286 2.46 4.50 1.44
N ASN A 287 2.64 3.28 1.94
CA ASN A 287 3.30 2.22 1.17
C ASN A 287 2.53 1.87 -0.10
N HIS A 288 1.19 1.89 -0.03
CA HIS A 288 0.37 1.66 -1.23
C HIS A 288 0.52 2.80 -2.23
N LEU A 289 0.56 4.06 -1.79
CA LEU A 289 0.73 5.21 -2.68
C LEU A 289 2.13 5.24 -3.34
N GLU A 290 3.21 4.87 -2.63
CA GLU A 290 4.53 4.70 -3.24
C GLU A 290 4.54 3.57 -4.28
N THR A 291 3.79 2.50 -4.01
CA THR A 291 3.65 1.39 -4.96
C THR A 291 2.84 1.82 -6.19
N VAL A 292 1.75 2.59 -6.01
CA VAL A 292 0.96 3.18 -7.10
C VAL A 292 1.83 4.09 -7.96
N ASP A 293 2.61 4.99 -7.35
CA ASP A 293 3.53 5.89 -8.04
C ASP A 293 4.53 5.12 -8.93
N CYS A 294 5.18 4.10 -8.35
CA CYS A 294 6.11 3.23 -9.05
C CYS A 294 5.43 2.47 -10.21
N LEU A 295 4.23 1.92 -9.99
CA LEU A 295 3.50 1.18 -11.01
C LEU A 295 3.04 2.07 -12.16
N VAL A 296 2.53 3.27 -11.88
CA VAL A 296 2.15 4.24 -12.93
C VAL A 296 3.37 4.62 -13.77
N ALA A 297 4.51 4.92 -13.14
CA ALA A 297 5.73 5.24 -13.87
C ALA A 297 6.22 4.06 -14.72
N ARG A 298 6.16 2.84 -14.20
CA ARG A 298 6.53 1.62 -14.94
C ARG A 298 5.60 1.35 -16.11
N LEU A 299 4.29 1.49 -15.93
CA LEU A 299 3.30 1.32 -16.99
C LEU A 299 3.45 2.39 -18.09
N HIS A 300 3.65 3.64 -17.69
CA HIS A 300 3.95 4.72 -18.63
C HIS A 300 5.18 4.39 -19.48
N ASN A 301 6.30 4.04 -18.85
CA ASN A 301 7.55 3.72 -19.54
C ASN A 301 7.44 2.47 -20.41
N ALA A 302 6.79 1.40 -19.92
CA ALA A 302 6.55 0.19 -20.70
C ALA A 302 5.78 0.50 -21.98
N MET A 303 4.79 1.38 -21.89
CA MET A 303 3.97 1.78 -23.03
C MET A 303 4.75 2.65 -24.02
N GLU A 304 5.58 3.60 -23.54
CA GLU A 304 6.51 4.34 -24.41
C GLU A 304 7.49 3.42 -25.13
N ASP A 305 8.00 2.40 -24.44
CA ASP A 305 8.90 1.41 -25.02
C ASP A 305 8.19 0.52 -26.06
N TYR A 306 6.94 0.13 -25.83
CA TYR A 306 6.12 -0.57 -26.82
C TYR A 306 5.91 0.29 -28.06
N ASN A 307 5.56 1.56 -27.87
CA ASN A 307 5.41 2.52 -28.96
C ASN A 307 6.70 2.68 -29.78
N ARG A 308 7.86 2.81 -29.14
CA ARG A 308 9.16 2.88 -29.82
C ARG A 308 9.48 1.62 -30.61
N LEU A 309 9.25 0.45 -30.01
CA LEU A 309 9.49 -0.84 -30.64
C LEU A 309 8.59 -1.04 -31.87
N VAL A 310 7.29 -0.75 -31.73
CA VAL A 310 6.32 -0.85 -32.83
C VAL A 310 6.66 0.13 -33.94
N ARG A 311 6.99 1.38 -33.60
CA ARG A 311 7.41 2.41 -34.56
C ARG A 311 8.64 1.97 -35.37
N PHE A 312 9.65 1.41 -34.69
CA PHE A 312 10.82 0.84 -35.35
C PHE A 312 10.46 -0.27 -36.34
N GLY A 313 9.51 -1.14 -35.99
CA GLY A 313 9.03 -2.20 -36.89
C GLY A 313 8.35 -1.67 -38.14
N ILE A 314 7.41 -0.72 -37.98
CA ILE A 314 6.65 -0.18 -39.12
C ILE A 314 7.50 0.70 -40.05
N GLU A 315 8.52 1.38 -39.53
CA GLU A 315 9.47 2.18 -40.32
C GLU A 315 10.28 1.35 -41.31
N ARG A 316 10.40 0.03 -41.07
CA ARG A 316 11.04 -0.92 -41.99
C ARG A 316 10.10 -1.46 -43.07
N GLY A 317 8.86 -0.96 -43.14
CA GLY A 317 7.86 -1.42 -44.08
C GLY A 317 7.26 -2.78 -43.70
N ASN A 318 6.67 -3.47 -44.68
CA ASN A 318 5.99 -4.75 -44.47
C ASN A 318 6.94 -5.96 -44.56
N ASP A 319 8.19 -5.76 -44.13
CA ASP A 319 9.19 -6.83 -44.06
C ASP A 319 8.83 -7.78 -42.91
N SER A 320 8.73 -9.08 -43.18
CA SER A 320 8.32 -10.06 -42.16
C SER A 320 9.24 -10.10 -40.94
N TYR A 321 10.55 -9.90 -41.14
CA TYR A 321 11.52 -10.05 -40.05
C TYR A 321 11.39 -8.97 -38.97
N PRO A 322 11.39 -7.66 -39.28
CA PRO A 322 11.13 -6.60 -38.29
C PRO A 322 9.80 -6.78 -37.55
N ILE A 323 8.72 -7.14 -38.27
CA ILE A 323 7.39 -7.31 -37.67
C ILE A 323 7.37 -8.50 -36.70
N GLN A 324 8.00 -9.60 -37.09
CA GLN A 324 8.11 -10.78 -36.24
C GLN A 324 8.96 -10.50 -34.99
N GLU A 325 10.05 -9.73 -35.11
CA GLU A 325 10.88 -9.37 -33.94
C GLU A 325 10.11 -8.47 -32.98
N VAL A 326 9.32 -7.50 -33.49
CA VAL A 326 8.45 -6.67 -32.64
C VAL A 326 7.45 -7.54 -31.89
N ILE A 327 6.74 -8.45 -32.56
CA ILE A 327 5.79 -9.37 -31.90
C ILE A 327 6.49 -10.18 -30.80
N SER A 328 7.65 -10.75 -31.12
CA SER A 328 8.46 -11.53 -30.18
C SER A 328 8.84 -10.74 -28.93
N GLN A 329 9.28 -9.49 -29.09
CA GLN A 329 9.66 -8.62 -27.97
C GLN A 329 8.45 -8.16 -27.15
N LEU A 330 7.32 -7.89 -27.80
CA LEU A 330 6.07 -7.54 -27.11
C LEU A 330 5.56 -8.74 -26.30
N GLN A 331 5.53 -9.94 -26.87
CA GLN A 331 5.11 -11.17 -26.18
C GLN A 331 5.93 -11.43 -24.91
N LYS A 332 7.26 -11.29 -24.97
CA LYS A 332 8.15 -11.48 -23.81
C LYS A 332 7.85 -10.54 -22.62
N ARG A 333 7.25 -9.39 -22.89
CA ARG A 333 6.96 -8.35 -21.89
C ARG A 333 5.48 -8.30 -21.52
N HIS A 334 4.63 -9.00 -22.29
CA HIS A 334 3.19 -8.85 -22.23
C HIS A 334 2.62 -9.22 -20.87
N ASP A 335 2.98 -10.39 -20.34
CA ASP A 335 2.50 -10.87 -19.05
C ASP A 335 2.88 -9.91 -17.92
N ASN A 336 4.13 -9.43 -17.92
CA ASN A 336 4.59 -8.47 -16.93
C ASN A 336 3.82 -7.14 -16.98
N PHE A 337 3.43 -6.70 -18.17
CA PHE A 337 2.60 -5.50 -18.32
C PHE A 337 1.19 -5.71 -17.75
N LEU A 338 0.57 -6.87 -18.03
CA LEU A 338 -0.73 -7.23 -17.46
C LEU A 338 -0.67 -7.36 -15.93
N ASP A 339 0.39 -7.98 -15.40
CA ASP A 339 0.62 -8.07 -13.97
C ASP A 339 0.76 -6.69 -13.31
N GLN A 340 1.43 -5.75 -13.98
CA GLN A 340 1.53 -4.36 -13.49
C GLN A 340 0.19 -3.63 -13.52
N LEU A 341 -0.65 -3.84 -14.54
CA LEU A 341 -2.00 -3.28 -14.61
C LEU A 341 -2.87 -3.79 -13.47
N ASN A 342 -2.92 -5.11 -13.28
CA ASN A 342 -3.66 -5.75 -12.20
C ASN A 342 -3.14 -5.29 -10.83
N GLY A 343 -1.81 -5.23 -10.68
CA GLY A 343 -1.17 -4.76 -9.46
C GLY A 343 -1.51 -3.31 -9.13
N LEU A 344 -1.59 -2.43 -10.15
CA LEU A 344 -1.97 -1.04 -9.95
C LEU A 344 -3.42 -0.95 -9.47
N GLU A 345 -4.33 -1.66 -10.12
CA GLU A 345 -5.75 -1.67 -9.78
C GLU A 345 -6.01 -2.17 -8.35
N GLU A 346 -5.36 -3.26 -7.97
CA GLU A 346 -5.40 -3.82 -6.62
C GLU A 346 -4.91 -2.79 -5.58
N HIS A 347 -3.80 -2.10 -5.86
CA HIS A 347 -3.26 -1.07 -4.98
C HIS A 347 -4.15 0.17 -4.89
N LEU A 348 -4.86 0.55 -5.96
CA LEU A 348 -5.86 1.62 -5.89
C LEU A 348 -7.01 1.24 -4.94
N CYS A 349 -7.51 0.01 -5.02
CA CYS A 349 -8.55 -0.48 -4.12
C CYS A 349 -8.08 -0.52 -2.66
N LEU A 350 -6.84 -0.98 -2.42
CA LEU A 350 -6.23 -0.98 -1.10
C LEU A 350 -6.04 0.45 -0.55
N CYS A 351 -5.60 1.40 -1.38
CA CYS A 351 -5.50 2.82 -1.00
C CYS A 351 -6.85 3.36 -0.54
N LEU A 352 -7.89 3.17 -1.33
CA LEU A 352 -9.24 3.66 -1.04
C LEU A 352 -9.83 3.00 0.23
N ALA A 353 -9.59 1.70 0.43
CA ALA A 353 -10.00 1.00 1.66
C ALA A 353 -9.27 1.55 2.90
N ALA A 354 -7.97 1.81 2.78
CA ALA A 354 -7.16 2.40 3.85
C ALA A 354 -7.62 3.84 4.18
N ILE A 355 -7.94 4.65 3.16
CA ILE A 355 -8.54 5.98 3.33
C ILE A 355 -9.85 5.89 4.09
N ASN A 356 -10.77 5.02 3.65
CA ASN A 356 -12.08 4.88 4.28
C ASN A 356 -11.98 4.43 5.75
N ARG A 357 -11.07 3.51 6.04
CA ARG A 357 -10.78 3.07 7.40
C ARG A 357 -10.27 4.23 8.27
N ALA A 358 -9.30 4.99 7.79
CA ALA A 358 -8.72 6.09 8.54
C ALA A 358 -9.73 7.26 8.71
N ARG A 359 -10.53 7.59 7.69
CA ARG A 359 -11.66 8.54 7.81
C ARG A 359 -12.64 8.11 8.90
N SER A 360 -13.01 6.82 8.94
CA SER A 360 -13.93 6.28 9.94
C SER A 360 -13.37 6.33 11.35
N LEU A 361 -12.10 5.96 11.54
CA LEU A 361 -11.43 6.00 12.84
C LEU A 361 -11.31 7.43 13.37
N LEU A 362 -10.94 8.38 12.50
CA LEU A 362 -10.87 9.78 12.87
C LEU A 362 -12.23 10.34 13.26
N LEU A 363 -13.29 10.06 12.48
CA LEU A 363 -14.64 10.53 12.80
C LEU A 363 -15.16 9.96 14.13
N ASN A 364 -14.91 8.69 14.40
CA ASN A 364 -15.27 8.03 15.65
C ASN A 364 -14.57 8.66 16.87
N CYS A 365 -13.32 9.09 16.73
CA CYS A 365 -12.61 9.82 17.80
C CYS A 365 -13.36 11.10 18.21
N PHE A 366 -14.08 11.74 17.28
CA PHE A 366 -14.81 12.97 17.53
C PHE A 366 -16.25 12.76 18.02
N HIS A 367 -16.97 11.73 17.56
CA HIS A 367 -18.32 11.44 18.07
C HIS A 367 -18.31 11.19 19.59
N VAL A 368 -17.24 10.60 20.13
CA VAL A 368 -17.05 10.41 21.58
C VAL A 368 -16.88 11.76 22.31
N LEU A 369 -16.40 12.82 21.67
CA LEU A 369 -16.22 14.14 22.31
C LEU A 369 -17.54 14.91 22.47
N HIS A 370 -18.52 14.66 21.60
CA HIS A 370 -19.82 15.33 21.62
C HIS A 370 -20.76 14.83 22.74
N TYR A 371 -20.66 13.56 23.14
CA TYR A 371 -21.52 12.99 24.19
C TYR A 371 -21.11 13.36 25.63
N HIS A 372 -19.94 13.95 25.81
CA HIS A 372 -19.34 14.22 27.14
C HIS A 372 -18.95 15.69 27.37
N SER A 373 -19.36 16.59 26.46
CA SER A 373 -19.27 18.06 26.60
C SER A 373 -20.63 18.65 26.95
#